data_AF-A0A842VGU7-F1
#
_entry.id   AF-A0A842VGU7-F1
#
_cell.length_a   1.000
_cell.length_b   1.000
_cell.length_c   1.000
_cell.angle_alpha   90.00
_cell.angle_beta   90.00
_cell.angle_gamma   90.00
#
_symmetry.space_group_name_H-M   'P 1'
#
loop_
_entity.id
_entity.type
_entity.pdbx_description
1 polymer ?
#
loop_
_entity_poly.entity_id
_entity_poly.type
_entity_poly.pdbx_seq_one_letter_code
_entity_poly.pdbx_strand_id
1 'polypeptide(L)'
;MHTRISINPHICHGQACVKGTRIPVHQIVKMLANGDTIEDLLEEYPSLEREDILACLEYVASLAEEQVTPLEMVEKTKISEKIMSVNEVAEFFNIKPVTVRRQTERGELPGFKIGNQWRFRESDIEKFIDNQVSQKLFAMKAKNLWDDIQTEVEQSEYTAEDVPELVRQVREKYRGNEGMNANQSRG
;
A
#
# COMPACT_ATOMS: atom_id res chain seq x y z
N MET A 1 10.76 13.20 -8.26
CA MET A 1 9.66 14.00 -7.71
C MET A 1 9.27 15.03 -8.76
N HIS A 2 8.11 14.89 -9.41
CA HIS A 2 7.68 15.78 -10.50
C HIS A 2 7.11 17.09 -9.94
N THR A 3 7.92 18.15 -9.87
CA THR A 3 7.57 19.46 -9.30
C THR A 3 6.35 20.14 -9.95
N ARG A 4 5.99 19.73 -11.17
CA ARG A 4 4.92 20.32 -12.00
C ARG A 4 3.58 19.57 -11.99
N ILE A 5 3.50 18.41 -11.34
CA ILE A 5 2.26 17.62 -11.28
C ILE A 5 1.72 17.63 -9.85
N SER A 6 0.42 17.87 -9.73
CA SER A 6 -0.30 17.87 -8.47
C SER A 6 -1.31 16.74 -8.43
N ILE A 7 -1.29 15.98 -7.35
CA ILE A 7 -2.26 14.92 -7.07
C ILE A 7 -2.95 15.32 -5.77
N ASN A 8 -4.20 15.80 -5.86
CA ASN A 8 -4.97 16.18 -4.70
C ASN A 8 -6.23 15.30 -4.61
N PRO A 9 -6.42 14.51 -3.53
CA PRO A 9 -7.59 13.66 -3.34
C PRO A 9 -8.94 14.40 -3.42
N HIS A 10 -8.95 15.72 -3.21
CA HIS A 10 -10.14 16.56 -3.25
C HIS A 10 -10.35 17.30 -4.57
N ILE A 11 -9.44 17.15 -5.55
CA ILE A 11 -9.53 17.79 -6.89
C ILE A 11 -9.51 16.68 -7.95
N CYS A 12 -10.44 16.73 -8.90
CA CYS A 12 -10.60 15.71 -9.96
C CYS A 12 -10.62 14.26 -9.42
N HIS A 13 -11.30 14.00 -8.30
CA HIS A 13 -11.41 12.66 -7.69
C HIS A 13 -10.06 11.98 -7.39
N GLY A 14 -9.00 12.76 -7.11
CA GLY A 14 -7.66 12.23 -6.87
C GLY A 14 -6.83 11.95 -8.12
N GLN A 15 -7.27 12.40 -9.29
CA GLN A 15 -6.50 12.31 -10.53
C GLN A 15 -5.29 13.24 -10.50
N ALA A 16 -4.21 12.81 -11.18
CA ALA A 16 -3.04 13.65 -11.39
C ALA A 16 -3.38 14.76 -12.40
N CYS A 17 -3.13 16.00 -12.01
CA CYS A 17 -3.38 17.20 -12.82
C CYS A 17 -2.11 18.05 -12.93
N VAL A 18 -1.97 18.80 -14.03
CA VAL A 18 -0.90 19.79 -14.16
C VAL A 18 -1.10 20.90 -13.15
N LYS A 19 -0.05 21.24 -12.38
CA LYS A 19 -0.10 22.21 -11.29
C LYS A 19 -0.53 23.59 -11.82
N GLY A 20 -1.51 24.21 -11.15
CA GLY A 20 -2.06 25.51 -11.59
C GLY A 20 -3.18 25.40 -12.63
N THR A 21 -3.47 24.19 -13.12
CA THR A 21 -4.59 23.93 -14.04
C THR A 21 -5.55 22.89 -13.46
N ARG A 22 -6.69 22.71 -14.13
CA ARG A 22 -7.60 21.58 -13.89
C ARG A 22 -7.53 20.54 -15.01
N ILE A 23 -6.39 20.47 -15.72
CA ILE A 23 -6.19 19.57 -16.86
C ILE A 23 -5.57 18.26 -16.34
N PRO A 24 -6.27 17.12 -16.48
CA PRO A 24 -5.75 15.83 -16.05
C PRO A 24 -4.59 15.35 -16.94
N VAL A 25 -3.57 14.75 -16.33
CA VAL A 25 -2.39 14.22 -17.04
C VAL A 25 -2.78 13.15 -18.07
N HIS A 26 -3.77 12.32 -17.77
CA HIS A 26 -4.24 11.28 -18.70
C HIS A 26 -4.84 11.85 -19.99
N GLN A 27 -5.40 13.07 -19.95
CA GLN A 27 -6.01 13.70 -21.12
C GLN A 27 -4.92 14.12 -22.12
N ILE A 28 -3.85 14.75 -21.62
CA ILE A 28 -2.66 15.12 -22.39
C ILE A 28 -2.06 13.89 -23.09
N VAL A 29 -1.86 12.79 -22.34
CA VAL A 29 -1.33 11.55 -22.91
C VAL A 29 -2.26 10.92 -23.93
N LYS A 30 -3.58 11.00 -23.73
CA LYS A 30 -4.56 10.48 -24.69
C LYS A 30 -4.56 11.25 -26.01
N MET A 31 -4.39 12.57 -25.95
CA MET A 31 -4.26 13.43 -27.14
C MET A 31 -2.99 13.08 -27.93
N LEU A 32 -1.85 12.99 -27.23
CA LEU A 32 -0.59 12.54 -27.85
C LEU A 32 -0.72 11.13 -28.45
N ALA A 33 -1.41 10.21 -27.78
CA ALA A 33 -1.66 8.86 -28.29
C ALA A 33 -2.58 8.83 -29.52
N ASN A 34 -3.47 9.82 -29.68
CA ASN A 34 -4.31 9.98 -30.86
C ASN A 34 -3.58 10.63 -32.05
N GLY A 35 -2.33 11.06 -31.85
CA GLY A 35 -1.48 11.65 -32.89
C GLY A 35 -1.36 13.17 -32.83
N ASP A 36 -1.89 13.82 -31.80
CA ASP A 36 -1.72 15.26 -31.60
C ASP A 36 -0.25 15.58 -31.28
N THR A 37 0.25 16.72 -31.77
CA THR A 37 1.62 17.19 -31.48
C THR A 37 1.65 18.06 -30.22
N ILE A 38 2.84 18.28 -29.67
CA ILE A 38 3.02 19.17 -28.51
C ILE A 38 2.54 20.58 -28.85
N GLU A 39 2.76 21.02 -30.08
CA GLU A 39 2.34 22.31 -30.60
C GLU A 39 0.81 22.43 -30.60
N ASP A 40 0.10 21.39 -31.06
CA ASP A 40 -1.37 21.36 -31.03
C ASP A 40 -1.92 21.44 -29.59
N LEU A 41 -1.25 20.78 -28.64
CA LEU A 41 -1.63 20.83 -27.23
C LEU A 41 -1.43 22.23 -26.62
N LEU A 42 -0.40 22.96 -27.03
CA LEU A 42 -0.13 24.33 -26.57
C LEU A 42 -1.11 25.33 -27.18
N GLU A 43 -1.60 25.07 -28.40
CA GLU A 43 -2.67 25.85 -29.02
C GLU A 43 -4.02 25.63 -28.32
N GLU A 44 -4.38 24.37 -28.04
CA GLU A 44 -5.64 24.02 -27.37
C GLU A 44 -5.64 24.44 -25.88
N TYR A 45 -4.47 24.40 -25.23
CA TYR A 45 -4.31 24.81 -23.83
C TYR A 45 -3.20 25.85 -23.67
N PRO A 46 -3.49 27.15 -23.91
CA PRO A 46 -2.51 28.24 -23.78
C PRO A 46 -1.95 28.43 -22.37
N SER A 47 -2.58 27.81 -21.36
CA SER A 47 -2.12 27.81 -19.97
C SER A 47 -1.06 26.74 -19.66
N LEU A 48 -0.75 25.87 -20.62
CA LEU A 48 0.29 24.85 -20.48
C LEU A 48 1.60 25.36 -21.07
N GLU A 49 2.70 25.02 -20.41
CA GLU A 49 4.03 25.15 -20.98
C GLU A 49 4.52 23.80 -21.54
N ARG A 50 5.49 23.84 -22.46
CA ARG A 50 6.06 22.62 -23.03
C ARG A 50 6.62 21.70 -21.94
N GLU A 51 7.17 22.30 -20.90
CA GLU A 51 7.72 21.63 -19.74
C GLU A 51 6.66 20.89 -18.91
N ASP A 52 5.40 21.34 -18.92
CA ASP A 52 4.30 20.65 -18.25
C ASP A 52 3.93 19.36 -18.99
N ILE A 53 3.95 19.39 -20.33
CA ILE A 53 3.70 18.22 -21.18
C ILE A 53 4.80 17.18 -21.00
N LEU A 54 6.06 17.62 -20.96
CA LEU A 54 7.19 16.73 -20.67
C LEU A 54 7.09 16.12 -19.27
N ALA A 55 6.71 16.90 -18.26
CA ALA A 55 6.48 16.38 -16.91
C ALA A 55 5.34 15.35 -16.89
N CYS A 56 4.27 15.55 -17.67
CA CYS A 56 3.18 14.59 -17.82
C CYS A 56 3.67 13.26 -18.38
N LEU A 57 4.49 13.29 -19.43
CA LEU A 57 5.09 12.10 -20.02
C LEU A 57 6.04 11.39 -19.05
N GLU A 58 6.86 12.16 -18.32
CA GLU A 58 7.77 11.62 -17.31
C GLU A 58 7.02 10.95 -16.15
N TYR A 59 5.90 11.53 -15.72
CA TYR A 59 5.03 10.94 -14.70
C TYR A 59 4.33 9.67 -15.19
N VAL A 60 3.85 9.65 -16.43
CA VAL A 60 3.27 8.44 -17.00
C VAL A 60 4.34 7.37 -17.22
N ALA A 61 5.55 7.76 -17.63
CA ALA A 61 6.69 6.86 -17.72
C ALA A 61 7.04 6.26 -16.35
N SER A 62 7.09 7.06 -15.27
CA SER A 62 7.36 6.52 -13.93
C SER A 62 6.22 5.66 -13.36
N LEU A 63 4.98 5.86 -13.82
CA LEU A 63 3.86 4.95 -13.53
C LEU A 63 3.91 3.67 -14.36
N ALA A 64 4.40 3.76 -15.60
CA ALA A 64 4.54 2.64 -16.53
C ALA A 64 5.86 1.88 -16.34
N GLU A 65 6.82 2.46 -15.62
CA GLU A 65 7.92 1.77 -14.95
C GLU A 65 7.31 0.80 -13.95
N GLU A 66 6.85 -0.31 -14.52
CA GLU A 66 6.72 -1.58 -13.84
C GLU A 66 8.00 -1.76 -13.04
N GLN A 67 7.86 -1.97 -11.72
CA GLN A 67 8.95 -2.51 -10.93
C GLN A 67 9.45 -3.72 -11.73
N VAL A 68 10.60 -3.61 -12.40
CA VAL A 68 11.26 -4.75 -13.04
C VAL A 68 11.76 -5.57 -11.86
N THR A 69 10.83 -6.29 -11.25
CA THR A 69 11.15 -7.35 -10.33
C THR A 69 11.91 -8.35 -11.19
N PRO A 70 13.15 -8.72 -10.82
CA PRO A 70 13.82 -9.81 -11.46
C PRO A 70 12.85 -10.99 -11.58
N LEU A 71 12.79 -11.64 -12.75
CA LEU A 71 11.87 -12.75 -13.04
C LEU A 71 12.02 -13.97 -12.10
N GLU A 72 12.88 -13.88 -11.08
CA GLU A 72 12.89 -14.80 -9.93
C GLU A 72 11.70 -14.58 -8.96
N MET A 73 10.92 -13.49 -9.10
CA MET A 73 9.78 -13.22 -8.21
C MET A 73 8.40 -13.63 -8.77
N VAL A 74 8.32 -14.27 -9.93
CA VAL A 74 7.04 -14.71 -10.54
C VAL A 74 6.72 -16.18 -10.27
N GLU A 75 7.61 -16.96 -9.62
CA GLU A 75 7.25 -18.32 -9.19
C GLU A 75 6.37 -18.34 -7.92
N LYS A 76 6.35 -17.27 -7.12
CA LYS A 76 5.54 -17.19 -5.89
C LYS A 76 4.03 -17.11 -6.12
N THR A 77 3.58 -16.99 -7.37
CA THR A 77 2.15 -16.99 -7.72
C THR A 77 1.66 -18.32 -8.28
N LYS A 78 2.47 -19.39 -8.24
CA LYS A 78 1.87 -20.71 -8.02
C LYS A 78 1.41 -20.76 -6.56
N ILE A 79 0.25 -20.16 -6.31
CA ILE A 79 -0.56 -20.44 -5.13
C ILE A 79 -0.65 -21.96 -5.05
N SER A 80 0.06 -22.55 -4.10
CA SER A 80 -0.05 -23.99 -3.87
C SER A 80 -1.50 -24.28 -3.47
N GLU A 81 -2.25 -24.96 -4.35
CA GLU A 81 -3.58 -25.49 -4.03
C GLU A 81 -3.51 -26.72 -3.11
N LYS A 82 -2.33 -27.04 -2.58
CA LYS A 82 -2.14 -28.17 -1.68
C LYS A 82 -3.04 -28.00 -0.46
N ILE A 83 -3.87 -29.01 -0.26
CA ILE A 83 -4.74 -29.12 0.90
C ILE A 83 -3.99 -29.87 2.01
N MET A 84 -3.71 -29.16 3.10
CA MET A 84 -3.07 -29.68 4.30
C MET A 84 -4.12 -30.16 5.31
N SER A 85 -3.73 -31.16 6.09
CA SER A 85 -4.43 -31.65 7.27
C SER A 85 -4.03 -30.88 8.53
N VAL A 86 -4.80 -31.09 9.60
CA VAL A 86 -4.48 -30.55 10.94
C VAL A 86 -3.07 -30.93 11.40
N ASN A 87 -2.61 -32.15 11.09
CA ASN A 87 -1.31 -32.63 11.55
C ASN A 87 -0.17 -31.94 10.79
N GLU A 88 -0.31 -31.78 9.47
CA GLU A 88 0.69 -31.08 8.65
C GLU A 88 0.82 -29.60 9.07
N VAL A 89 -0.29 -28.92 9.38
CA VAL A 89 -0.25 -27.54 9.90
C VAL A 89 0.37 -27.50 11.30
N ALA A 90 0.10 -28.50 12.14
CA ALA A 90 0.67 -28.60 13.47
C ALA A 90 2.19 -28.78 13.44
N GLU A 91 2.68 -29.66 12.56
CA GLU A 91 4.10 -29.86 12.31
C GLU A 91 4.76 -28.60 11.75
N PHE A 92 4.12 -27.95 10.77
CA PHE A 92 4.63 -26.72 10.15
C PHE A 92 4.79 -25.57 11.15
N PHE A 93 3.80 -25.37 12.03
CA PHE A 93 3.87 -24.35 13.08
C PHE A 93 4.63 -24.79 14.33
N ASN A 94 5.06 -26.05 14.39
CA ASN A 94 5.66 -26.67 15.55
C ASN A 94 4.79 -26.52 16.83
N ILE A 95 3.49 -26.81 16.70
CA ILE A 95 2.50 -26.78 17.78
C ILE A 95 1.71 -28.08 17.84
N LYS A 96 0.99 -28.33 18.95
CA LYS A 96 0.15 -29.52 19.07
C LYS A 96 -1.07 -29.44 18.13
N PRO A 97 -1.49 -30.55 17.48
CA PRO A 97 -2.68 -30.60 16.61
C PRO A 97 -3.97 -30.09 17.26
N VAL A 98 -4.10 -30.27 18.59
CA VAL A 98 -5.24 -29.76 19.37
C VAL A 98 -5.31 -28.24 19.33
N THR A 99 -4.18 -27.55 19.35
CA THR A 99 -4.11 -26.08 19.26
C THR A 99 -4.59 -25.61 17.88
N VAL A 100 -4.17 -26.31 16.82
CA VAL A 100 -4.63 -26.02 15.45
C VAL A 100 -6.15 -26.11 15.37
N ARG A 101 -6.74 -27.22 15.84
CA ARG A 101 -8.22 -27.37 15.86
C ARG A 101 -8.90 -26.25 16.63
N ARG A 102 -8.41 -25.96 17.85
CA ARG A 102 -8.97 -24.92 18.72
C ARG A 102 -8.91 -23.54 18.07
N GLN A 103 -7.78 -23.16 17.48
CA GLN A 103 -7.61 -21.85 16.83
C GLN A 103 -8.48 -21.75 15.57
N THR A 104 -8.59 -22.84 14.80
CA THR A 104 -9.46 -22.89 13.61
C THR A 104 -10.93 -22.76 13.99
N GLU A 105 -11.38 -23.44 15.05
CA GLU A 105 -12.75 -23.34 15.58
C GLU A 105 -13.09 -21.93 16.08
N ARG A 106 -12.10 -21.18 16.56
CA ARG A 106 -12.24 -19.79 16.99
C ARG A 106 -12.12 -18.78 15.84
N GLY A 107 -11.82 -19.23 14.63
CA GLY A 107 -11.56 -18.35 13.48
C GLY A 107 -10.23 -17.61 13.55
N GLU A 108 -9.34 -17.97 14.48
CA GLU A 108 -8.00 -17.41 14.62
C GLU A 108 -7.04 -17.97 13.56
N LEU A 109 -7.35 -19.13 12.99
CA LEU A 109 -6.57 -19.78 11.94
C LEU A 109 -7.47 -20.08 10.73
N PRO A 110 -7.09 -19.72 9.50
CA PRO A 110 -7.94 -19.91 8.34
C PRO A 110 -7.99 -21.38 7.94
N GLY A 111 -9.16 -21.99 7.99
CA GLY A 111 -9.37 -23.38 7.59
C GLY A 111 -10.84 -23.66 7.26
N PHE A 112 -11.09 -24.77 6.57
CA PHE A 112 -12.44 -25.18 6.16
C PHE A 112 -12.69 -26.65 6.49
N LYS A 113 -13.95 -27.02 6.71
CA LYS A 113 -14.34 -28.40 7.02
C LYS A 113 -14.65 -29.16 5.74
N ILE A 114 -14.05 -30.34 5.59
CA ILE A 114 -14.48 -31.37 4.64
C ILE A 114 -14.91 -32.58 5.47
N GLY A 115 -16.23 -32.85 5.49
CA GLY A 115 -16.80 -33.82 6.42
C GLY A 115 -16.51 -33.45 7.88
N ASN A 116 -16.01 -34.40 8.68
CA ASN A 116 -15.63 -34.16 10.08
C ASN A 116 -14.13 -33.80 10.24
N GLN A 117 -13.47 -33.35 9.19
CA GLN A 117 -12.04 -33.04 9.20
C GLN A 117 -11.78 -31.60 8.76
N TRP A 118 -10.94 -30.91 9.51
CA TRP A 118 -10.41 -29.61 9.11
C TRP A 118 -9.34 -29.78 8.03
N ARG A 119 -9.38 -28.87 7.05
CA ARG A 119 -8.48 -28.75 5.92
C ARG A 119 -8.06 -27.31 5.75
N PHE A 120 -6.84 -27.14 5.24
CA PHE A 120 -6.18 -25.84 5.13
C PHE A 120 -5.55 -25.75 3.76
N ARG A 121 -5.71 -24.64 3.06
CA ARG A 121 -4.89 -24.39 1.87
C ARG A 121 -3.54 -23.90 2.36
N GLU A 122 -2.47 -24.45 1.82
CA GLU A 122 -1.11 -23.99 2.13
C GLU A 122 -0.97 -22.47 1.93
N SER A 123 -1.55 -21.94 0.85
CA SER A 123 -1.59 -20.49 0.58
C SER A 123 -2.29 -19.64 1.64
N ASP A 124 -3.35 -20.18 2.27
CA ASP A 124 -4.10 -19.44 3.30
C ASP A 124 -3.30 -19.40 4.61
N ILE A 125 -2.53 -20.45 4.87
CA ILE A 125 -1.59 -20.54 6.00
C ILE A 125 -0.41 -19.58 5.80
N GLU A 126 0.17 -19.52 4.61
CA GLU A 126 1.25 -18.56 4.27
C GLU A 126 0.79 -17.11 4.45
N LYS A 127 -0.37 -16.75 3.87
CA LYS A 127 -0.96 -15.41 4.03
C LYS A 127 -1.25 -15.07 5.50
N PHE A 128 -1.66 -16.06 6.29
CA PHE A 128 -1.89 -15.88 7.72
C PHE A 128 -0.59 -15.52 8.45
N ILE A 129 0.52 -16.19 8.14
CA ILE A 129 1.85 -15.87 8.71
C ILE A 129 2.25 -14.45 8.33
N ASP A 130 2.14 -14.10 7.05
CA ASP A 130 2.52 -12.77 6.56
C ASP A 130 1.72 -11.66 7.26
N ASN A 131 0.43 -11.89 7.53
CA ASN A 131 -0.41 -10.95 8.26
C ASN A 131 0.01 -10.84 9.74
N GLN A 132 0.32 -11.95 10.42
CA GLN A 132 0.79 -11.93 11.81
C GLN A 132 2.14 -11.20 11.96
N VAL A 133 3.08 -11.46 11.04
CA VAL A 133 4.38 -10.78 10.99
C VAL A 133 4.19 -9.29 10.72
N SER A 134 3.34 -8.94 9.74
CA SER A 134 3.04 -7.55 9.40
C SER A 134 2.45 -6.80 10.59
N GLN A 135 1.41 -7.33 11.25
CA GLN A 135 0.80 -6.69 12.43
C GLN A 135 1.80 -6.46 13.56
N LYS A 136 2.68 -7.44 13.82
CA LYS A 136 3.73 -7.32 14.84
C LYS A 136 4.77 -6.26 14.48
N LEU A 137 5.18 -6.18 13.21
CA LEU A 137 6.11 -5.16 12.71
C LEU A 137 5.48 -3.75 12.76
N PHE A 138 4.21 -3.61 12.40
CA PHE A 138 3.47 -2.35 12.52
C PHE A 138 3.35 -1.92 13.99
N ALA A 139 2.97 -2.82 14.90
CA ALA A 139 2.89 -2.53 16.33
C ALA A 139 4.27 -2.13 16.93
N MET A 140 5.35 -2.76 16.48
CA MET A 140 6.70 -2.45 16.91
C MET A 140 7.18 -1.09 16.38
N LYS A 141 6.90 -0.77 15.11
CA LYS A 141 7.17 0.55 14.53
C LYS A 141 6.38 1.66 15.22
N ALA A 142 5.09 1.43 15.50
CA ALA A 142 4.25 2.40 16.21
C ALA A 142 4.75 2.65 17.64
N LYS A 143 5.22 1.62 18.34
CA LYS A 143 5.82 1.78 19.68
C LYS A 143 7.09 2.62 19.64
N ASN A 144 8.02 2.31 18.73
CA ASN A 144 9.25 3.08 18.58
C ASN A 144 8.97 4.54 18.20
N LEU A 145 7.94 4.77 17.39
CA LEU A 145 7.47 6.12 17.04
C LEU A 145 6.99 6.90 18.28
N TRP A 146 6.27 6.26 19.20
CA TRP A 146 5.83 6.90 20.44
C TRP A 146 7.01 7.23 21.37
N ASP A 147 8.01 6.35 21.45
CA ASP A 147 9.22 6.58 22.26
C ASP A 147 10.07 7.74 21.69
N ASP A 148 10.17 7.85 20.36
CA ASP A 148 10.85 8.95 19.67
C ASP A 148 10.13 10.29 19.90
N ILE A 149 8.80 10.33 19.80
CA ILE A 149 7.98 11.52 20.08
C ILE A 149 8.16 11.97 21.54
N GLN A 150 8.13 11.03 22.48
CA GLN A 150 8.23 11.35 23.90
C GLN A 150 9.61 11.93 24.26
N THR A 151 10.67 11.45 23.60
CA THR A 151 12.04 11.98 23.76
C THR A 151 12.18 13.40 23.20
N GLU A 152 11.55 13.70 22.06
CA GLU A 152 11.55 15.06 21.47
C GLU A 152 10.69 16.05 22.29
N VAL A 153 9.60 15.58 22.90
CA VAL A 153 8.75 16.39 23.80
C VAL A 153 9.44 16.70 25.13
N GLU A 154 10.20 15.77 25.71
CA GLU A 154 10.93 16.00 26.98
C GLU A 154 12.14 16.95 26.85
N GLN A 155 12.68 17.14 25.64
CA GLN A 155 13.85 17.99 25.39
C GLN A 155 13.51 19.40 24.90
N SER A 156 12.23 19.74 24.77
CA SER A 156 11.78 21.00 24.21
C SER A 156 10.75 21.67 25.13
N GLU A 157 10.85 22.99 25.35
CA GLU A 157 9.89 23.78 26.13
C GLU A 157 8.54 23.96 25.38
N TYR A 158 7.95 22.89 24.86
CA TYR A 158 6.62 22.93 24.25
C TYR A 158 5.54 22.68 25.29
N THR A 159 4.49 23.49 25.22
CA THR A 159 3.33 23.37 26.11
C THR A 159 2.33 22.38 25.53
N ALA A 160 1.37 21.91 26.33
CA ALA A 160 0.37 20.92 25.92
C ALA A 160 -0.49 21.35 24.70
N GLU A 161 -0.47 22.63 24.33
CA GLU A 161 -1.18 23.21 23.18
C GLU A 161 -0.50 22.87 21.84
N ASP A 162 0.78 22.52 21.86
CA ASP A 162 1.59 22.28 20.65
C ASP A 162 1.60 20.80 20.20
N VAL A 163 1.09 19.90 21.06
CA VAL A 163 1.04 18.45 20.84
C VAL A 163 0.32 18.04 19.54
N PRO A 164 -0.81 18.64 19.13
CA PRO A 164 -1.50 18.27 17.89
C PRO A 164 -0.66 18.54 16.63
N GLU A 165 0.14 19.61 16.64
CA GLU A 165 0.99 20.00 15.50
C GLU A 165 2.24 19.12 15.42
N LEU A 166 2.83 18.75 16.56
CA LEU A 166 3.93 17.81 16.63
C LEU A 166 3.52 16.41 16.12
N VAL A 167 2.35 15.93 16.57
CA VAL A 167 1.76 14.68 16.08
C VAL A 167 1.50 14.75 14.57
N ARG A 168 1.10 15.91 14.03
CA ARG A 168 0.93 16.10 12.58
C ARG A 168 2.25 16.01 11.82
N GLN A 169 3.29 16.69 12.30
CA GLN A 169 4.62 16.71 11.66
C GLN A 169 5.29 15.34 11.69
N VAL A 170 5.20 14.62 12.81
CA VAL A 170 5.71 13.25 12.93
C VAL A 170 4.89 12.30 12.06
N ARG A 171 3.56 12.42 12.06
CA ARG A 171 2.71 11.63 11.15
C ARG A 171 3.00 11.89 9.67
N GLU A 172 3.40 13.10 9.30
CA GLU A 172 3.88 13.43 7.94
C GLU A 172 5.24 12.81 7.63
N LYS A 173 6.18 12.82 8.59
CA LYS A 173 7.51 12.18 8.47
C LYS A 173 7.43 10.67 8.28
N TYR A 174 6.45 10.00 8.89
CA TYR A 174 6.27 8.54 8.81
C TYR A 174 5.14 8.09 7.86
N ARG A 175 4.47 9.03 7.18
CA ARG A 175 3.34 8.78 6.24
C ARG A 175 3.68 7.87 5.06
N GLY A 176 4.97 7.63 4.80
CA GLY A 176 5.46 6.73 3.75
C GLY A 176 5.27 5.23 4.02
N ASN A 177 4.69 4.81 5.16
CA ASN A 177 4.62 3.39 5.56
C ASN A 177 3.22 2.80 5.82
N GLU A 178 2.12 3.57 5.75
CA GLU A 178 0.78 3.12 6.17
C GLU A 178 -0.24 2.90 5.02
N GLY A 179 0.24 2.78 3.79
CA GLY A 179 -0.62 2.71 2.61
C GLY A 179 -1.05 1.31 2.17
N MET A 180 -1.30 0.33 3.04
CA MET A 180 -1.79 -1.00 2.60
C MET A 180 -2.33 -1.87 3.76
N ASN A 181 -3.52 -1.56 4.31
CA ASN A 181 -4.54 -2.56 4.72
C ASN A 181 -5.72 -1.90 5.44
N ALA A 182 -6.65 -1.35 4.69
CA ALA A 182 -7.96 -0.98 5.21
C ALA A 182 -9.01 -1.07 4.10
N ASN A 183 -9.19 -2.27 3.55
CA ASN A 183 -10.43 -2.61 2.85
C ASN A 183 -10.58 -4.12 2.76
N GLN A 184 -11.20 -4.71 3.77
CA GLN A 184 -12.15 -5.84 3.64
C GLN A 184 -12.61 -6.27 5.03
N SER A 185 -13.61 -5.55 5.55
CA SER A 185 -14.48 -6.01 6.64
C SER A 185 -15.82 -5.30 6.53
N ARG A 186 -16.54 -5.55 5.43
CA ARG A 186 -17.99 -5.36 5.32
C ARG A 186 -18.50 -6.31 4.22
N GLY A 187 -19.30 -7.28 4.63
CA GLY A 187 -19.90 -8.34 3.82
C GLY A 187 -20.35 -9.48 4.72
#